data_AF-A7SQ68-F1
#
_entry.id   AF-A7SQ68-F1
#
_cell.length_a   1.000
_cell.length_b   1.000
_cell.length_c   1.000
_cell.angle_alpha   90.00
_cell.angle_beta   90.00
_cell.angle_gamma   90.00
#
_symmetry.space_group_name_H-M   'P 1'
#
loop_
_entity.id
_entity.type
_entity.pdbx_description
1 polymer ?
#
loop_
_entity_poly.entity_id
_entity_poly.type
_entity_poly.pdbx_seq_one_letter_code
_entity_poly.pdbx_strand_id
1 'polypeptide(L)'
;MDPAVLQGLNHHIWVNICASSIALICETPLFPNVPSYRRFISTTEYFWPDKKDFAQRVFGYLQPDESGFYAFAISSDDSSELWLSKDQHIRNSALVAHVG
;
A
#
# COMPACT_ATOMS: atom_id res chain seq x y z
N MET A 1 -21.38 2.67 -22.05
CA MET A 1 -20.80 3.10 -20.76
C MET A 1 -19.32 2.83 -20.86
N ASP A 2 -18.51 3.88 -20.81
CA ASP A 2 -17.05 3.80 -20.98
C ASP A 2 -16.44 3.18 -19.71
N PRO A 3 -15.77 2.01 -19.79
CA PRO A 3 -15.11 1.43 -18.64
C PRO A 3 -13.97 2.37 -18.27
N ALA A 4 -14.11 3.07 -17.15
CA ALA A 4 -13.03 3.84 -16.56
C ALA A 4 -11.77 2.96 -16.59
N VAL A 5 -10.80 3.34 -17.41
CA VAL A 5 -9.51 2.66 -17.50
C VAL A 5 -9.01 2.56 -16.07
N LEU A 6 -9.01 1.35 -15.50
CA LEU A 6 -8.45 1.12 -14.17
C LEU A 6 -6.97 1.47 -14.30
N GLN A 7 -6.58 2.62 -13.75
CA GLN A 7 -5.21 3.13 -13.85
C GLN A 7 -4.22 2.30 -13.00
N GLY A 8 -4.70 1.23 -12.35
CA GLY A 8 -3.96 0.36 -11.45
C GLY A 8 -4.25 0.67 -9.98
N LEU A 9 -3.28 0.38 -9.11
CA LEU A 9 -3.35 0.65 -7.68
C LEU A 9 -2.88 2.08 -7.40
N ASN A 10 -3.49 2.74 -6.40
CA ASN A 10 -2.99 4.03 -5.92
C ASN A 10 -1.68 3.80 -5.20
N HIS A 11 -0.69 4.66 -5.47
CA HIS A 11 0.62 4.62 -4.85
C HIS A 11 0.95 5.99 -4.28
N HIS A 12 1.01 6.06 -2.95
CA HIS A 12 1.38 7.25 -2.21
C HIS A 12 2.78 7.07 -1.63
N ILE A 13 3.61 8.11 -1.74
CA ILE A 13 4.99 8.11 -1.25
C ILE A 13 5.20 9.34 -0.39
N TRP A 14 5.80 9.14 0.78
CA TRP A 14 6.29 10.20 1.65
C TRP A 14 7.82 10.12 1.68
N VAL A 15 8.50 11.21 1.33
CA VAL A 15 9.96 11.30 1.40
C VAL A 15 10.39 12.14 2.61
N ASN A 16 11.65 11.99 3.01
CA ASN A 16 12.23 12.62 4.21
C ASN A 16 11.48 12.23 5.49
N ILE A 17 10.97 11.00 5.55
CA ILE A 17 10.41 10.40 6.77
C ILE A 17 11.51 9.59 7.44
N CYS A 18 11.95 10.05 8.61
CA CYS A 18 12.89 9.33 9.47
C CYS A 18 12.11 8.51 10.52
N ALA A 19 11.31 7.56 10.05
CA ALA A 19 10.56 6.63 10.91
C ALA A 19 11.00 5.20 10.57
N SER A 20 11.41 4.44 11.59
CA SER A 20 11.96 3.10 11.43
C SER A 20 10.92 1.98 11.60
N SER A 21 9.63 2.31 11.70
CA SER A 21 8.55 1.33 11.84
C SER A 21 7.24 1.88 11.28
N ILE A 22 6.32 0.98 10.90
CA ILE A 22 4.97 1.34 10.44
C ILE A 22 4.21 2.12 11.51
N ALA A 23 4.36 1.76 12.79
CA ALA A 23 3.74 2.49 13.90
C ALA A 23 4.17 3.96 13.94
N LEU A 24 5.48 4.23 13.83
CA LEU A 24 6.01 5.59 13.82
C LEU A 24 5.59 6.36 12.55
N ILE A 25 5.50 5.69 11.39
CA ILE A 25 4.96 6.30 10.16
C ILE A 25 3.50 6.76 10.39
N CYS A 26 2.68 5.92 11.03
CA CYS A 26 1.28 6.23 11.34
C CYS A 26 1.10 7.38 12.34
N GLU A 27 2.11 7.65 13.18
CA GLU A 27 2.12 8.79 14.09
C GLU A 27 2.57 10.11 13.43
N THR A 28 3.13 10.05 12.21
CA THR A 28 3.54 11.28 11.52
C THR A 28 2.32 12.13 11.12
N PRO A 29 2.34 13.46 11.31
CA PRO A 29 1.21 14.33 10.94
C PRO A 29 0.87 14.34 9.44
N LEU A 30 1.80 13.90 8.60
CA LEU A 30 1.64 13.85 7.14
C LEU A 30 0.91 12.59 6.68
N PHE A 31 0.98 11.50 7.44
CA PHE A 31 0.33 10.25 7.09
C PHE A 31 -1.12 10.23 7.62
N PRO A 32 -2.10 9.67 6.87
CA PRO A 32 -2.02 9.17 5.51
C PRO A 32 -2.40 10.21 4.43
N ASN A 33 -2.65 11.46 4.82
CA ASN A 33 -3.40 12.40 3.97
C ASN A 33 -2.52 13.30 3.08
N VAL A 34 -1.24 13.47 3.43
CA VAL A 34 -0.33 14.43 2.79
C VAL A 34 0.95 13.74 2.27
N PRO A 35 0.84 12.81 1.30
CA PRO A 35 2.01 12.25 0.63
C PRO A 35 2.72 13.29 -0.24
N SER A 36 4.04 13.12 -0.37
CA SER A 36 4.89 13.89 -1.28
C SER A 36 4.58 13.60 -2.75
N TYR A 37 4.25 12.34 -3.07
CA TYR A 37 3.85 11.92 -4.41
C TYR A 37 2.58 11.08 -4.39
N ARG A 38 1.71 11.29 -5.38
CA ARG A 38 0.56 10.44 -5.68
C ARG A 38 0.69 9.93 -7.11
N ARG A 39 0.61 8.62 -7.30
CA ARG A 39 0.79 7.95 -8.58
C ARG A 39 -0.18 6.77 -8.69
N PHE A 40 -0.22 6.19 -9.88
CA PHE A 40 -0.81 4.88 -10.10
C PHE A 40 0.27 3.90 -10.57
N ILE A 41 0.17 2.65 -10.11
CA ILE A 41 1.06 1.56 -10.52
C ILE A 41 0.24 0.38 -11.02
N SER A 42 0.69 -0.25 -12.10
CA SER A 42 0.08 -1.47 -12.65
C SER A 42 0.67 -2.75 -12.06
N THR A 43 1.81 -2.66 -11.37
CA THR A 43 2.51 -3.77 -10.71
C THR A 43 2.77 -3.43 -9.25
N THR A 44 2.74 -4.42 -8.37
CA THR A 44 3.03 -4.26 -6.93
C THR A 44 4.52 -4.29 -6.61
N GLU A 45 5.35 -4.72 -7.56
CA GLU A 45 6.80 -4.57 -7.49
C GLU A 45 7.16 -3.09 -7.76
N TYR A 46 7.70 -2.41 -6.74
CA TYR A 46 8.10 -1.01 -6.85
C TYR A 46 9.40 -0.74 -6.11
N PHE A 47 10.22 0.12 -6.70
CA PHE A 47 11.50 0.55 -6.16
C PHE A 47 11.65 2.07 -6.22
N TRP A 48 11.98 2.69 -5.08
CA TRP A 48 12.20 4.13 -4.99
C TRP A 48 13.64 4.49 -5.41
N PRO A 49 13.85 5.37 -6.41
CA PRO A 49 15.19 5.65 -6.94
C PRO A 49 16.21 6.16 -5.92
N ASP A 50 15.80 7.04 -5.00
CA ASP A 50 16.73 7.63 -4.01
C ASP A 50 17.02 6.70 -2.83
N LYS A 51 16.24 5.61 -2.68
CA LYS A 51 16.36 4.53 -1.66
C LYS A 51 16.58 4.96 -0.20
N LYS A 52 16.25 6.18 0.19
CA LYS A 52 16.50 6.67 1.55
C LYS A 52 15.28 7.38 2.11
N ASP A 53 15.06 7.17 3.42
CA ASP A 53 14.13 7.91 4.27
C ASP A 53 12.75 8.14 3.64
N PHE A 54 12.10 7.05 3.20
CA PHE A 54 10.78 7.12 2.58
C PHE A 54 9.83 6.08 3.15
N ALA A 55 8.55 6.42 3.12
CA ALA A 55 7.45 5.50 3.36
C ALA A 55 6.58 5.42 2.10
N GLN A 56 5.97 4.25 1.87
CA GLN A 56 5.06 4.06 0.76
C GLN A 56 3.78 3.36 1.19
N ARG A 57 2.68 3.72 0.54
CA ARG A 57 1.38 3.06 0.69
C ARG A 57 0.81 2.76 -0.67
N VAL A 58 0.60 1.48 -0.96
CA VAL A 58 -0.13 1.00 -2.13
C VAL A 58 -1.54 0.60 -1.68
N PHE A 59 -2.59 1.07 -2.36
CA PHE A 59 -3.96 0.75 -1.98
C PHE A 59 -4.93 0.82 -3.15
N GLY A 60 -5.99 0.00 -3.07
CA GLY A 60 -7.01 -0.11 -4.10
C GLY A 60 -7.93 -1.28 -3.82
N TYR A 61 -8.55 -1.80 -4.87
CA TYR A 61 -9.42 -2.98 -4.80
C TYR A 61 -8.77 -4.15 -5.52
N LEU A 62 -8.99 -5.34 -4.97
CA LEU A 62 -8.72 -6.61 -5.63
C LEU A 62 -10.04 -7.16 -6.14
N GLN A 63 -10.08 -7.50 -7.43
CA GLN A 63 -11.21 -8.18 -8.05
C GLN A 63 -10.67 -9.47 -8.69
N PRO A 64 -10.71 -10.61 -7.98
CA PRO A 64 -10.28 -11.87 -8.54
C PRO A 64 -11.26 -12.32 -9.63
N ASP A 65 -10.74 -12.92 -10.70
CA ASP A 65 -11.55 -13.45 -11.80
C ASP A 65 -12.39 -14.66 -11.38
N GLU A 66 -11.91 -15.41 -10.37
CA GLU A 66 -12.57 -16.60 -9.84
C GLU A 66 -12.74 -16.52 -8.33
N SER A 67 -13.75 -17.22 -7.82
CA SER A 67 -13.92 -17.38 -6.37
C SER A 67 -13.04 -18.52 -5.88
N GLY A 68 -12.34 -18.31 -4.76
CA GLY A 68 -11.46 -19.34 -4.20
C GLY A 68 -10.66 -18.88 -3.00
N PHE A 69 -9.76 -19.75 -2.55
CA PHE A 69 -8.80 -19.43 -1.50
C PHE A 69 -7.53 -18.85 -2.11
N TYR A 70 -7.11 -17.69 -1.62
CA TYR A 70 -5.91 -17.01 -2.06
C TYR A 70 -4.93 -16.87 -0.89
N ALA A 71 -3.66 -17.13 -1.17
CA ALA A 71 -2.56 -16.81 -0.27
C ALA A 71 -1.96 -15.47 -0.68
N PHE A 72 -1.78 -14.56 0.27
CA PHE A 72 -1.12 -13.29 0.05
C PHE A 72 0.26 -13.29 0.70
N ALA A 73 1.25 -12.74 0.00
CA ALA A 73 2.61 -12.59 0.47
C ALA A 73 3.13 -11.19 0.13
N ILE A 74 4.02 -10.68 0.97
CA ILE A 74 4.70 -9.40 0.77
C ILE A 74 6.18 -9.56 1.10
N SER A 75 7.01 -8.67 0.54
CA SER A 75 8.43 -8.56 0.84
C SER A 75 8.85 -7.09 0.86
N SER A 76 9.77 -6.76 1.75
CA SER A 76 10.38 -5.44 1.90
C SER A 76 11.78 -5.58 2.51
N ASP A 77 12.60 -4.53 2.39
CA ASP A 77 13.92 -4.44 3.03
C ASP A 77 13.76 -4.18 4.54
N ASP A 78 13.00 -3.13 4.89
CA ASP A 78 12.57 -2.83 6.26
C ASP A 78 11.17 -3.44 6.53
N SER A 79 10.37 -2.79 7.38
CA SER A 79 9.04 -3.26 7.75
C SER A 79 7.96 -2.94 6.71
N SER A 80 7.00 -3.85 6.56
CA SER A 80 5.79 -3.64 5.75
C SER A 80 4.59 -4.38 6.31
N GLU A 81 3.39 -3.89 5.99
CA GLU A 81 2.12 -4.49 6.40
C GLU A 81 1.16 -4.59 5.22
N LEU A 82 0.43 -5.69 5.13
CA LEU A 82 -0.68 -5.89 4.20
C LEU A 82 -1.99 -6.01 4.97
N TRP A 83 -2.89 -5.08 4.67
CA TRP A 83 -4.24 -5.04 5.22
C TRP A 83 -5.26 -5.35 4.14
N LEU A 84 -6.18 -6.28 4.41
CA LEU A 84 -7.20 -6.70 3.45
C LEU A 84 -8.58 -6.77 4.10
N SER A 85 -9.58 -6.19 3.45
CA SER A 85 -10.99 -6.43 3.78
C SER A 85 -11.53 -7.57 2.95
N LYS A 86 -12.40 -8.39 3.55
CA LYS A 86 -13.16 -9.45 2.84
C LYS A 86 -14.41 -8.92 2.15
N ASP A 87 -14.73 -7.64 2.32
CA ASP A 87 -15.86 -6.97 1.73
C ASP A 87 -15.48 -5.57 1.22
N GLN A 88 -16.48 -4.81 0.73
CA GLN A 88 -16.28 -3.46 0.20
C GLN A 88 -16.05 -2.40 1.29
N HIS A 89 -16.13 -2.75 2.57
CA HIS A 89 -15.95 -1.81 3.68
C HIS A 89 -14.51 -1.80 4.15
N ILE A 90 -13.77 -0.74 3.84
CA ILE A 90 -12.37 -0.58 4.25
C ILE A 90 -12.16 -0.64 5.78
N ARG A 91 -13.20 -0.34 6.57
CA ARG A 91 -13.17 -0.43 8.04
C ARG A 91 -13.06 -1.88 8.55
N ASN A 92 -13.39 -2.85 7.71
CA ASN A 92 -13.31 -4.28 8.03
C ASN A 92 -11.95 -4.89 7.63
N SER A 93 -10.98 -4.06 7.24
CA SER A 93 -9.64 -4.55 6.93
C SER A 93 -8.97 -5.13 8.17
N ALA A 94 -8.27 -6.25 7.96
CA ALA A 94 -7.43 -6.88 8.96
C ALA A 94 -6.02 -7.07 8.42
N LEU A 95 -5.02 -7.06 9.29
CA LEU A 95 -3.65 -7.41 8.94
C LEU A 95 -3.60 -8.89 8.53
N VAL A 96 -3.12 -9.16 7.32
CA VAL A 96 -3.05 -10.52 6.76
C VAL A 96 -1.63 -10.99 6.47
N ALA A 97 -0.67 -10.07 6.35
CA ALA A 97 0.76 -10.37 6.25
C ALA A 97 1.58 -9.17 6.71
N HIS A 98 2.79 -9.41 7.23
CA HIS A 98 3.75 -8.36 7.57
C HIS A 98 5.19 -8.84 7.41
N VAL A 99 6.11 -7.90 7.18
CA VAL A 99 7.58 -8.08 7.30
C VAL A 99 8.05 -7.14 8.41
N GLY A 100 8.90 -7.64 9.30
CA GLY A 100 9.40 -6.92 10.48
C GLY A 100 10.82 -6.43 10.28
#